data_AF-A0A3M1A097-F1
#
_entry.id   AF-A0A3M1A097-F1
#
_cell.length_a   1.000
_cell.length_b   1.000
_cell.length_c   1.000
_cell.angle_alpha   90.00
_cell.angle_beta   90.00
_cell.angle_gamma   90.00
#
_symmetry.space_group_name_H-M   'P 1'
#
loop_
_entity.id
_entity.type
_entity.pdbx_description
1 polymer ?
#
loop_
_entity_poly.entity_id
_entity_poly.type
_entity_poly.pdbx_seq_one_letter_code
_entity_poly.pdbx_strand_id
1 'polypeptide(L)'
;MSETAASTVERHSFEAEVSKLLHLMVHSVYSDREIFLRELISNASDACDRLRYEAITNPELIAGDPEFRIRVTLDEKARTITVSDNGIGMDHDDLIAHLGTIARSGTAAFAEALSGDKSADLSLIGQFGVGFYASFMVAEEVRVTSRRAGSETAHVWESSGDGTYEIRPANRAGRGTDVLLRIKKDAREFLDRDRLEAIVRKYSNHIAVPITLAIAGKSEEKTLNEATALWARPKSEITQEQYTEFYRHVAHALDEPALVLHNRAEGRIAYTALLFVPGTRPLDLFDPARKPRVKLHVRRVFISEDSETLLPGYLRFLRGVVDSEDLPLNISREMLQSSPVIARMGKAITNKLLAELAKLADREPERYAAIWDNFGAVLKEGLYEDADRREQLLKLARFRSTHGEGWTSLADYVARMKEGQEAIYYLSGDDPEMVRRSPQLEGYRARGLEVLLLADPVDAFWLTAVTGFEGKPFRSVTRGAADLAAFAPAEKKEQPDDRPREGDVTKLVVALRDILGDKVSDVRPTERLTETPACLVADEKGLDMQLERMLRLHQRLDKALPRVLEINPDHALIRAMITRAGAPGAAAALEEPAHLLLDMARVLEGDPLPDPAAFGQRLAKALTAALAN
;
A
#
# COMPACT_ATOMS: atom_id res chain seq x y z
N MET A 1 18.91 -73.54 -18.31
CA MET A 1 19.37 -72.43 -17.47
C MET A 1 19.07 -71.15 -18.23
N SER A 2 18.32 -70.25 -17.60
CA SER A 2 17.87 -68.98 -18.18
C SER A 2 18.97 -67.94 -17.97
N GLU A 3 19.67 -67.55 -19.03
CA GLU A 3 20.62 -66.44 -18.99
C GLU A 3 19.86 -65.12 -19.11
N THR A 4 19.70 -64.46 -17.97
CA THR A 4 19.28 -63.06 -17.84
C THR A 4 20.23 -62.16 -18.65
N ALA A 5 19.74 -61.62 -19.76
CA ALA A 5 20.39 -60.53 -20.46
C ALA A 5 20.38 -59.29 -19.55
N ALA A 6 21.53 -58.97 -18.95
CA ALA A 6 21.71 -57.72 -18.23
C ALA A 6 21.67 -56.57 -19.23
N SER A 7 20.59 -55.78 -19.22
CA SER A 7 20.50 -54.54 -19.99
C SER A 7 21.54 -53.55 -19.47
N THR A 8 22.59 -53.28 -20.26
CA THR A 8 23.58 -52.25 -19.96
C THR A 8 22.91 -50.88 -20.00
N VAL A 9 22.89 -50.19 -18.87
CA VAL A 9 22.38 -48.81 -18.76
C VAL A 9 23.44 -47.87 -19.31
N GLU A 10 23.14 -47.21 -20.43
CA GLU A 10 23.94 -46.09 -20.92
C GLU A 10 23.55 -44.78 -20.22
N ARG A 11 24.57 -44.05 -19.75
CA ARG A 11 24.42 -42.71 -19.19
C ARG A 11 25.16 -41.73 -20.08
N HIS A 12 24.43 -40.72 -20.54
CA HIS A 12 24.95 -39.60 -21.32
C HIS A 12 24.84 -38.33 -20.47
N SER A 13 25.81 -37.43 -20.59
CA SER A 13 25.74 -36.10 -19.98
C SER A 13 24.85 -35.19 -20.81
N PHE A 14 24.22 -34.19 -20.19
CA PHE A 14 23.51 -33.16 -20.93
C PHE A 14 24.49 -32.31 -21.74
N GLU A 15 24.18 -32.10 -23.01
CA GLU A 15 24.88 -31.18 -23.90
C GLU A 15 24.05 -29.90 -24.10
N ALA A 16 24.72 -28.78 -24.39
CA ALA A 16 24.05 -27.52 -24.66
C ALA A 16 24.72 -26.75 -25.81
N GLU A 17 23.90 -26.22 -26.72
CA GLU A 17 24.36 -25.41 -27.85
C GLU A 17 24.53 -23.95 -27.41
N VAL A 18 25.79 -23.53 -27.24
CA VAL A 18 26.19 -22.23 -26.67
C VAL A 18 25.60 -21.04 -27.44
N SER A 19 25.60 -21.09 -28.78
CA SER A 19 25.04 -20.04 -29.64
C SER A 19 23.53 -19.86 -29.42
N LYS A 20 22.77 -20.95 -29.25
CA LYS A 20 21.34 -20.90 -28.95
C LYS A 20 21.05 -20.40 -27.53
N LEU A 21 21.90 -20.76 -26.56
CA LEU A 21 21.78 -20.24 -25.20
C LEU A 21 22.03 -18.73 -25.14
N LEU A 22 23.06 -18.23 -25.82
CA LEU A 22 23.31 -16.79 -25.95
C LEU A 22 22.14 -16.07 -26.59
N HIS A 23 21.61 -16.62 -27.69
CA HIS A 23 20.44 -16.07 -28.36
C HIS A 23 19.21 -16.01 -27.44
N LEU A 24 18.94 -17.07 -26.67
CA LEU A 24 17.84 -17.09 -25.69
C LEU A 24 18.04 -16.06 -24.56
N MET A 25 19.27 -15.90 -24.05
CA MET A 25 19.56 -14.88 -23.03
C MET A 25 19.32 -13.47 -23.55
N VAL A 26 19.74 -13.19 -24.79
CA VAL A 26 19.61 -11.88 -25.43
C VAL A 26 18.16 -11.55 -25.81
N HIS A 27 17.37 -12.55 -26.21
CA HIS A 27 16.03 -12.32 -26.79
C HIS A 27 14.85 -12.77 -25.91
N SER A 28 15.08 -13.51 -24.82
CA SER A 28 13.99 -14.15 -24.08
C SER A 28 14.08 -14.06 -22.56
N VAL A 29 15.26 -13.78 -21.98
CA VAL A 29 15.43 -13.72 -20.51
C VAL A 29 15.17 -12.32 -19.96
N TYR A 30 15.51 -11.28 -20.72
CA TYR A 30 15.38 -9.89 -20.29
C TYR A 30 14.27 -9.18 -21.07
N SER A 31 13.44 -8.43 -20.36
CA SER A 31 12.31 -7.71 -20.95
C SER A 31 12.72 -6.31 -21.41
N ASP A 32 13.60 -5.67 -20.64
CA ASP A 32 14.10 -4.33 -20.88
C ASP A 32 15.56 -4.34 -21.34
N ARG A 33 15.87 -3.56 -22.37
CA ARG A 33 17.25 -3.42 -22.87
C ARG A 33 18.15 -2.64 -21.93
N GLU A 34 17.61 -1.81 -21.05
CA GLU A 34 18.35 -0.96 -20.08
C GLU A 34 19.21 -1.76 -19.09
N ILE A 35 18.87 -3.04 -18.88
CA ILE A 35 19.52 -3.94 -17.92
C ILE A 35 21.00 -4.14 -18.18
N PHE A 36 21.47 -4.04 -19.43
CA PHE A 36 22.89 -4.24 -19.73
C PHE A 36 23.80 -3.38 -18.84
N LEU A 37 23.41 -2.13 -18.59
CA LEU A 37 24.19 -1.18 -17.81
C LEU A 37 24.12 -1.53 -16.31
N ARG A 38 22.96 -1.99 -15.83
CA ARG A 38 22.80 -2.52 -14.47
C ARG A 38 23.75 -3.69 -14.22
N GLU A 39 23.79 -4.67 -15.12
CA GLU A 39 24.63 -5.87 -14.97
C GLU A 39 26.12 -5.52 -15.02
N LEU A 40 26.54 -4.67 -15.95
CA LEU A 40 27.94 -4.25 -16.07
C LEU A 40 28.42 -3.45 -14.85
N ILE A 41 27.62 -2.51 -14.36
CA ILE A 41 27.95 -1.75 -13.16
C ILE A 41 27.96 -2.65 -11.92
N SER A 42 27.04 -3.62 -11.82
CA SER A 42 27.03 -4.60 -10.73
C SER A 42 28.30 -5.45 -10.71
N ASN A 43 28.75 -5.95 -11.88
CA ASN A 43 30.00 -6.70 -12.00
C ASN A 43 31.22 -5.85 -11.64
N ALA A 44 31.24 -4.58 -12.05
CA ALA A 44 32.28 -3.63 -11.69
C ALA A 44 32.33 -3.37 -10.18
N SER A 45 31.17 -3.22 -9.52
CA SER A 45 31.08 -3.08 -8.07
C SER A 45 31.60 -4.32 -7.35
N ASP A 46 31.19 -5.52 -7.78
CA ASP A 46 31.67 -6.79 -7.22
C ASP A 46 33.20 -6.91 -7.34
N ALA A 47 33.76 -6.50 -8.49
CA ALA A 47 35.21 -6.51 -8.68
C ALA A 47 35.93 -5.55 -7.73
N CYS A 48 35.37 -4.37 -7.45
CA CYS A 48 35.90 -3.44 -6.46
C CYS A 48 35.81 -4.02 -5.04
N ASP A 49 34.69 -4.64 -4.67
CA ASP A 49 34.49 -5.21 -3.33
C ASP A 49 35.41 -6.42 -3.09
N ARG A 50 35.59 -7.29 -4.10
CA ARG A 50 36.57 -8.39 -4.05
C ARG A 50 37.99 -7.89 -3.81
N LEU A 51 38.42 -6.87 -4.54
CA LEU A 51 39.75 -6.29 -4.33
C LEU A 51 39.86 -5.61 -2.96
N ARG A 52 38.82 -4.90 -2.51
CA ARG A 52 38.81 -4.29 -1.17
C ARG A 52 39.02 -5.34 -0.09
N TYR A 53 38.40 -6.51 -0.24
CA TYR A 53 38.61 -7.63 0.66
C TYR A 53 40.02 -8.20 0.61
N GLU A 54 40.54 -8.51 -0.59
CA GLU A 54 41.90 -9.05 -0.74
C GLU A 54 42.97 -8.08 -0.21
N ALA A 55 42.72 -6.78 -0.32
CA ALA A 55 43.59 -5.73 0.20
C ALA A 55 43.64 -5.65 1.74
N ILE A 56 42.69 -6.26 2.46
CA ILE A 56 42.76 -6.38 3.92
C ILE A 56 43.99 -7.21 4.32
N THR A 57 44.27 -8.27 3.56
CA THR A 57 45.43 -9.14 3.77
C THR A 57 46.67 -8.70 2.99
N ASN A 58 46.47 -8.07 1.82
CA ASN A 58 47.53 -7.66 0.88
C ASN A 58 47.41 -6.17 0.50
N PRO A 59 47.73 -5.23 1.40
CA PRO A 59 47.50 -3.80 1.18
C PRO A 59 48.22 -3.21 -0.05
N GLU A 60 49.30 -3.84 -0.50
CA GLU A 60 50.08 -3.45 -1.68
C GLU A 60 49.25 -3.49 -2.98
N LEU A 61 48.18 -4.29 -3.04
CA LEU A 61 47.32 -4.40 -4.22
C LEU A 61 46.59 -3.08 -4.56
N ILE A 62 46.41 -2.21 -3.57
CA ILE A 62 45.72 -0.91 -3.72
C ILE A 62 46.62 0.29 -3.47
N ALA A 63 47.88 0.10 -3.07
CA ALA A 63 48.76 1.18 -2.60
C ALA A 63 48.96 2.34 -3.61
N GLY A 64 48.92 2.06 -4.92
CA GLY A 64 49.06 3.08 -5.97
C GLY A 64 47.76 3.74 -6.43
N ASP A 65 46.60 3.21 -6.04
CA ASP A 65 45.28 3.73 -6.42
C ASP A 65 44.23 3.21 -5.41
N PRO A 66 44.09 3.82 -4.22
CA PRO A 66 43.21 3.30 -3.17
C PRO A 66 41.73 3.64 -3.36
N GLU A 67 41.41 4.61 -4.21
CA GLU A 67 40.05 5.09 -4.42
C GLU A 67 39.32 4.26 -5.49
N PHE A 68 38.42 3.38 -5.04
CA PHE A 68 37.57 2.60 -5.93
C PHE A 68 36.60 3.49 -6.70
N ARG A 69 36.43 3.23 -8.00
CA ARG A 69 35.53 4.00 -8.88
C ARG A 69 35.07 3.15 -10.06
N ILE A 70 33.89 3.48 -10.56
CA ILE A 70 33.33 2.97 -11.82
C ILE A 70 33.13 4.17 -12.74
N ARG A 71 33.66 4.11 -13.96
CA ARG A 71 33.50 5.16 -14.97
C ARG A 71 32.74 4.62 -16.17
N VAL A 72 31.63 5.27 -16.50
CA VAL A 72 30.89 5.08 -17.75
C VAL A 72 31.36 6.14 -18.75
N THR A 73 31.91 5.73 -19.88
CA THR A 73 32.38 6.64 -20.94
C THR A 73 31.48 6.52 -22.17
N LEU A 74 30.92 7.64 -22.62
CA LEU A 74 30.11 7.72 -23.83
C LEU A 74 30.92 8.36 -24.97
N ASP A 75 31.03 7.65 -26.10
CA ASP A 75 31.55 8.18 -27.36
C ASP A 75 30.49 8.04 -28.45
N GLU A 76 29.72 9.10 -28.67
CA GLU A 76 28.68 9.15 -29.71
C GLU A 76 29.26 8.99 -31.12
N LYS A 77 30.48 9.50 -31.37
CA LYS A 77 31.10 9.47 -32.70
C LYS A 77 31.56 8.07 -33.06
N ALA A 78 32.22 7.38 -32.12
CA ALA A 78 32.62 5.99 -32.27
C ALA A 78 31.44 5.01 -32.12
N ARG A 79 30.29 5.48 -31.61
CA ARG A 79 29.13 4.68 -31.22
C ARG A 79 29.50 3.63 -30.16
N THR A 80 30.24 4.05 -29.15
CA THR A 80 30.71 3.16 -28.08
C THR A 80 30.32 3.65 -26.70
N ILE A 81 30.06 2.69 -25.81
CA ILE A 81 29.90 2.91 -24.37
C ILE A 81 30.94 2.03 -23.69
N THR A 82 31.72 2.59 -22.77
CA THR A 82 32.72 1.83 -22.00
C THR A 82 32.39 1.89 -20.51
N VAL A 83 32.25 0.74 -19.86
CA VAL A 83 32.18 0.65 -18.39
C VAL A 83 33.55 0.20 -17.89
N SER A 84 34.21 1.06 -17.11
CA SER A 84 35.57 0.87 -16.60
C SER A 84 35.56 0.82 -15.08
N ASP A 85 36.22 -0.18 -14.49
CA ASP A 85 36.44 -0.29 -13.05
C ASP A 85 37.94 -0.40 -12.73
N ASN A 86 38.30 -0.05 -11.49
CA ASN A 86 39.63 -0.28 -10.92
C ASN A 86 39.61 -1.35 -9.81
N GLY A 87 38.73 -2.35 -9.95
CA GLY A 87 38.62 -3.51 -9.08
C GLY A 87 39.70 -4.56 -9.32
N ILE A 88 39.42 -5.80 -8.92
CA ILE A 88 40.38 -6.91 -8.90
C ILE A 88 40.92 -7.27 -10.29
N GLY A 89 40.13 -7.06 -11.35
CA GLY A 89 40.47 -7.45 -12.71
C GLY A 89 40.50 -8.96 -12.93
N MET A 90 40.90 -9.37 -14.13
CA MET A 90 40.98 -10.76 -14.59
C MET A 90 42.33 -10.99 -15.28
N ASP A 91 42.91 -12.16 -15.06
CA ASP A 91 44.02 -12.67 -15.86
C ASP A 91 43.53 -13.47 -17.09
N HIS A 92 44.45 -14.06 -17.84
CA HIS A 92 44.12 -14.85 -19.03
C HIS A 92 43.16 -16.01 -18.72
N ASP A 93 43.38 -16.73 -17.63
CA ASP A 93 42.62 -17.92 -17.28
C ASP A 93 41.25 -17.54 -16.71
N ASP A 94 41.18 -16.45 -15.96
CA ASP A 94 39.92 -15.84 -15.52
C ASP A 94 39.04 -15.44 -16.71
N LEU A 95 39.61 -14.84 -17.77
CA LEU A 95 38.84 -14.45 -18.97
C LEU A 95 38.21 -15.67 -19.65
N ILE A 96 38.94 -16.79 -19.75
CA ILE A 96 38.42 -18.06 -20.28
C ILE A 96 37.34 -18.64 -19.34
N ALA A 97 37.63 -18.69 -18.05
CA ALA A 97 36.79 -19.36 -17.08
C ALA A 97 35.50 -18.60 -16.75
N HIS A 98 35.52 -17.26 -16.77
CA HIS A 98 34.40 -16.43 -16.32
C HIS A 98 33.64 -15.75 -17.48
N LEU A 99 34.33 -15.31 -18.54
CA LEU A 99 33.67 -14.70 -19.71
C LEU A 99 33.50 -15.69 -20.87
N GLY A 100 34.36 -16.72 -20.95
CA GLY A 100 34.27 -17.76 -21.97
C GLY A 100 33.33 -18.92 -21.63
N THR A 101 32.82 -18.99 -20.40
CA THR A 101 31.92 -20.05 -19.93
C THR A 101 30.58 -19.43 -19.48
N ILE A 102 29.47 -19.91 -20.05
CA ILE A 102 28.12 -19.46 -19.67
C ILE A 102 27.71 -20.14 -18.36
N ALA A 103 26.99 -19.41 -17.50
CA ALA A 103 26.48 -19.90 -16.21
C ALA A 103 27.58 -20.25 -15.19
N ARG A 104 28.76 -19.63 -15.31
CA ARG A 104 29.85 -19.72 -14.34
C ARG A 104 30.17 -18.33 -13.79
N SER A 105 29.92 -18.11 -12.49
CA SER A 105 30.23 -16.85 -11.81
C SER A 105 31.47 -16.98 -10.94
N GLY A 106 32.52 -16.22 -11.26
CA GLY A 106 33.70 -16.09 -10.39
C GLY A 106 33.37 -15.46 -9.04
N THR A 107 32.35 -14.59 -9.00
CA THR A 107 31.83 -13.99 -7.76
C THR A 107 31.14 -15.01 -6.88
N ALA A 108 30.38 -15.96 -7.45
CA ALA A 108 29.77 -17.04 -6.69
C ALA A 108 30.82 -17.99 -6.09
N ALA A 109 31.82 -18.38 -6.90
CA ALA A 109 32.93 -19.23 -6.43
C ALA A 109 33.73 -18.55 -5.30
N PHE A 110 33.93 -17.22 -5.38
CA PHE A 110 34.56 -16.45 -4.31
C PHE A 110 33.70 -16.40 -3.04
N ALA A 111 32.37 -16.22 -3.17
CA ALA A 111 31.46 -16.27 -2.03
C ALA A 111 31.45 -17.65 -1.34
N GLU A 112 31.51 -18.74 -2.10
CA GLU A 112 31.61 -20.11 -1.55
C GLU A 112 32.94 -20.36 -0.82
N ALA A 113 34.03 -19.76 -1.30
CA ALA A 113 35.34 -19.85 -0.65
C ALA A 113 35.42 -19.08 0.68
N LEU A 114 34.48 -18.16 0.93
CA LEU A 114 34.38 -17.38 2.17
C LEU A 114 33.47 -18.08 3.19
N SER A 115 34.05 -18.78 4.17
CA SER A 115 33.29 -19.40 5.28
C SER A 115 33.40 -18.62 6.61
N GLY A 116 32.29 -18.44 7.33
CA GLY A 116 32.22 -17.90 8.70
C GLY A 116 31.81 -16.42 8.81
N ASP A 117 32.05 -15.79 9.97
CA ASP A 117 31.72 -14.37 10.29
C ASP A 117 32.36 -13.35 9.34
N LYS A 118 33.33 -13.76 8.51
CA LYS A 118 34.05 -12.91 7.54
C LYS A 118 33.27 -12.63 6.24
N SER A 119 32.10 -13.25 6.05
CA SER A 119 31.24 -13.08 4.88
C SER A 119 30.24 -11.93 5.00
N ALA A 120 29.95 -11.47 6.21
CA ALA A 120 28.87 -10.52 6.49
C ALA A 120 29.12 -9.09 5.98
N ASP A 121 30.39 -8.72 5.74
CA ASP A 121 30.77 -7.38 5.26
C ASP A 121 30.84 -7.26 3.72
N LEU A 122 30.59 -8.35 2.98
CA LEU A 122 30.67 -8.38 1.52
C LEU A 122 29.30 -8.57 0.86
N SER A 123 28.76 -7.49 0.31
CA SER A 123 27.49 -7.48 -0.44
C SER A 123 27.68 -7.80 -1.93
N LEU A 124 28.10 -9.03 -2.25
CA LEU A 124 28.33 -9.44 -3.65
C LEU A 124 27.02 -9.66 -4.42
N ILE A 125 26.90 -9.11 -5.62
CA ILE A 125 25.65 -9.04 -6.39
C ILE A 125 25.52 -10.22 -7.38
N GLY A 126 26.58 -10.54 -8.14
CA GLY A 126 26.56 -11.45 -9.29
C GLY A 126 26.64 -12.94 -8.95
N GLN A 127 25.53 -13.68 -9.09
CA GLN A 127 25.48 -15.11 -8.72
C GLN A 127 25.30 -16.07 -9.91
N PHE A 128 24.67 -15.65 -11.00
CA PHE A 128 24.23 -16.56 -12.06
C PHE A 128 25.25 -16.80 -13.18
N GLY A 129 26.24 -15.91 -13.36
CA GLY A 129 27.24 -16.05 -14.42
C GLY A 129 26.68 -15.85 -15.84
N VAL A 130 25.60 -15.06 -15.98
CA VAL A 130 24.96 -14.75 -17.27
C VAL A 130 24.79 -13.26 -17.55
N GLY A 131 24.86 -12.40 -16.53
CA GLY A 131 24.56 -10.96 -16.65
C GLY A 131 25.47 -10.21 -17.63
N PHE A 132 26.73 -10.63 -17.79
CA PHE A 132 27.65 -10.04 -18.77
C PHE A 132 27.08 -10.07 -20.20
N TYR A 133 26.45 -11.19 -20.58
CA TYR A 133 25.93 -11.38 -21.93
C TYR A 133 24.70 -10.52 -22.26
N ALA A 134 24.07 -9.87 -21.27
CA ALA A 134 23.07 -8.83 -21.51
C ALA A 134 23.62 -7.66 -22.36
N SER A 135 24.96 -7.50 -22.39
CA SER A 135 25.66 -6.54 -23.24
C SER A 135 25.36 -6.74 -24.75
N PHE A 136 25.19 -8.00 -25.20
CA PHE A 136 24.86 -8.31 -26.60
C PHE A 136 23.42 -7.95 -27.00
N MET A 137 22.56 -7.53 -26.06
CA MET A 137 21.26 -6.95 -26.37
C MET A 137 21.38 -5.59 -27.06
N VAL A 138 22.44 -4.84 -26.77
CA VAL A 138 22.65 -3.47 -27.26
C VAL A 138 23.94 -3.33 -28.09
N ALA A 139 24.89 -4.25 -27.96
CA ALA A 139 26.18 -4.20 -28.64
C ALA A 139 26.30 -5.19 -29.82
N GLU A 140 26.87 -4.73 -30.94
CA GLU A 140 27.27 -5.58 -32.08
C GLU A 140 28.61 -6.29 -31.83
N GLU A 141 29.42 -5.74 -30.92
CA GLU A 141 30.73 -6.26 -30.53
C GLU A 141 31.02 -5.82 -29.10
N VAL A 142 31.57 -6.73 -28.30
CA VAL A 142 31.99 -6.48 -26.91
C VAL A 142 33.48 -6.77 -26.81
N ARG A 143 34.23 -5.79 -26.30
CA ARG A 143 35.66 -5.90 -26.05
C ARG A 143 35.94 -5.67 -24.57
N VAL A 144 36.59 -6.64 -23.93
CA VAL A 144 36.94 -6.58 -22.51
C VAL A 144 38.46 -6.54 -22.36
N THR A 145 39.00 -5.43 -21.86
CA THR A 145 40.44 -5.31 -21.58
C THR A 145 40.66 -5.33 -20.07
N SER A 146 41.35 -6.34 -19.55
CA SER A 146 41.51 -6.52 -18.10
C SER A 146 42.95 -6.75 -17.69
N ARG A 147 43.30 -6.26 -16.51
CA ARG A 147 44.57 -6.52 -15.82
C ARG A 147 44.27 -6.81 -14.36
N ARG A 148 44.61 -8.02 -13.92
CA ARG A 148 44.45 -8.42 -12.53
C ARG A 148 45.36 -7.61 -11.59
N ALA A 149 44.86 -7.24 -10.42
CA ALA A 149 45.67 -6.61 -9.39
C ALA A 149 46.86 -7.53 -9.01
N GLY A 150 48.05 -6.95 -8.85
CA GLY A 150 49.27 -7.72 -8.64
C GLY A 150 49.89 -8.34 -9.90
N SER A 151 49.26 -8.20 -11.08
CA SER A 151 49.81 -8.62 -12.37
C SER A 151 50.32 -7.43 -13.18
N GLU A 152 51.36 -7.67 -13.98
CA GLU A 152 51.92 -6.71 -14.95
C GLU A 152 51.37 -6.92 -16.38
N THR A 153 50.71 -8.06 -16.62
CA THR A 153 50.19 -8.41 -17.96
C THR A 153 48.71 -8.09 -18.06
N ALA A 154 48.30 -7.45 -19.16
CA ALA A 154 46.90 -7.26 -19.49
C ALA A 154 46.53 -8.10 -20.71
N HIS A 155 45.25 -8.46 -20.80
CA HIS A 155 44.70 -9.21 -21.92
C HIS A 155 43.43 -8.53 -22.43
N VAL A 156 43.16 -8.70 -23.72
CA VAL A 156 41.91 -8.29 -24.34
C VAL A 156 41.15 -9.52 -24.79
N TRP A 157 39.88 -9.59 -24.39
CA TRP A 157 38.87 -10.55 -24.84
C TRP A 157 37.91 -9.83 -25.79
N GLU A 158 37.57 -10.45 -26.92
CA GLU A 158 36.73 -9.85 -27.96
C GLU A 158 35.73 -10.86 -28.52
N SER A 159 34.46 -10.46 -28.65
CA SER A 159 33.40 -11.30 -29.23
C SER A 159 32.27 -10.48 -29.84
N SER A 160 31.64 -11.03 -30.88
CA SER A 160 30.41 -10.56 -31.52
C SER A 160 29.14 -11.21 -30.94
N GLY A 161 29.28 -12.17 -30.02
CA GLY A 161 28.16 -12.94 -29.46
C GLY A 161 27.70 -14.10 -30.34
N ASP A 162 28.46 -14.48 -31.38
CA ASP A 162 28.14 -15.58 -32.31
C ASP A 162 28.49 -16.99 -31.79
N GLY A 163 28.93 -17.08 -30.53
CA GLY A 163 29.38 -18.31 -29.90
C GLY A 163 30.89 -18.50 -29.90
N THR A 164 31.66 -17.55 -30.44
CA THR A 164 33.12 -17.55 -30.39
C THR A 164 33.69 -16.28 -29.75
N TYR A 165 34.93 -16.35 -29.28
CA TYR A 165 35.68 -15.21 -28.75
C TYR A 165 37.17 -15.40 -28.98
N GLU A 166 37.92 -14.30 -28.95
CA GLU A 166 39.38 -14.30 -29.06
C GLU A 166 40.02 -13.62 -27.85
N ILE A 167 41.20 -14.11 -27.43
CA ILE A 167 42.02 -13.50 -26.39
C ILE A 167 43.39 -13.16 -26.96
N ARG A 168 43.86 -11.93 -26.71
CA ARG A 168 45.19 -11.46 -27.14
C ARG A 168 45.88 -10.68 -26.02
N PRO A 169 47.23 -10.63 -25.98
CA PRO A 169 47.96 -9.72 -25.09
C PRO A 169 47.56 -8.27 -25.33
N ALA A 170 47.47 -7.48 -24.26
CA ALA A 170 47.10 -6.07 -24.31
C ALA A 170 47.95 -5.25 -23.32
N ASN A 171 47.81 -3.93 -23.38
CA ASN A 171 48.41 -3.01 -22.41
C ASN A 171 47.30 -2.24 -21.69
N ARG A 172 47.37 -2.21 -20.35
CA ARG A 172 46.48 -1.42 -19.49
C ARG A 172 47.29 -0.81 -18.35
N ALA A 173 47.24 0.52 -18.22
CA ALA A 173 48.07 1.26 -17.27
C ALA A 173 47.77 0.93 -15.79
N GLY A 174 46.49 0.69 -15.46
CA GLY A 174 46.05 0.32 -14.11
C GLY A 174 45.40 -1.07 -14.07
N ARG A 175 45.13 -1.56 -12.86
CA ARG A 175 44.33 -2.78 -12.62
C ARG A 175 42.86 -2.58 -13.00
N GLY A 176 42.08 -3.66 -12.96
CA GLY A 176 40.64 -3.66 -13.22
C GLY A 176 40.30 -3.96 -14.67
N THR A 177 39.09 -3.60 -15.10
CA THR A 177 38.51 -4.02 -16.38
C THR A 177 37.86 -2.86 -17.13
N ASP A 178 37.98 -2.86 -18.47
CA ASP A 178 37.26 -1.97 -19.39
C ASP A 178 36.39 -2.84 -20.26
N VAL A 179 35.08 -2.69 -20.15
CA VAL A 179 34.09 -3.34 -21.01
C VAL A 179 33.60 -2.31 -22.02
N LEU A 180 34.13 -2.37 -23.24
CA LEU A 180 33.74 -1.53 -24.37
C LEU A 180 32.65 -2.23 -25.16
N LEU A 181 31.53 -1.52 -25.33
CA LEU A 181 30.38 -1.93 -26.10
C LEU A 181 30.32 -1.11 -27.38
N ARG A 182 30.35 -1.77 -28.53
CA ARG A 182 30.06 -1.12 -29.81
C ARG A 182 28.57 -1.20 -30.09
N ILE A 183 27.88 -0.06 -30.03
CA ILE A 183 26.41 -0.01 -29.97
C ILE A 183 25.78 -0.28 -31.35
N LYS A 184 24.78 -1.18 -31.36
CA LYS A 184 23.99 -1.53 -32.55
C LYS A 184 23.25 -0.32 -33.10
N LYS A 185 22.92 -0.37 -34.40
CA LYS A 185 22.14 0.69 -35.06
C LYS A 185 20.74 0.87 -34.47
N ASP A 186 20.13 -0.21 -33.99
CA ASP A 186 18.80 -0.23 -33.36
C ASP A 186 18.84 0.08 -31.85
N ALA A 187 20.02 0.35 -31.29
CA ALA A 187 20.26 0.62 -29.87
C ALA A 187 20.80 2.04 -29.65
N ARG A 188 20.74 2.90 -30.67
CA ARG A 188 21.31 4.26 -30.64
C ARG A 188 20.73 5.14 -29.54
N GLU A 189 19.55 4.80 -29.03
CA GLU A 189 18.93 5.45 -27.88
C GLU A 189 19.81 5.43 -26.62
N PHE A 190 20.71 4.45 -26.48
CA PHE A 190 21.66 4.38 -25.37
C PHE A 190 22.91 5.25 -25.58
N LEU A 191 23.08 5.87 -26.74
CA LEU A 191 24.10 6.89 -26.97
C LEU A 191 23.64 8.28 -26.50
N ASP A 192 22.43 8.40 -25.96
CA ASP A 192 21.94 9.63 -25.34
C ASP A 192 22.45 9.75 -23.89
N ARG A 193 23.03 10.91 -23.57
CA ARG A 193 23.60 11.20 -22.25
C ARG A 193 22.56 11.12 -21.14
N ASP A 194 21.42 11.79 -21.32
CA ASP A 194 20.42 11.95 -20.26
C ASP A 194 19.75 10.61 -19.97
N ARG A 195 19.59 9.78 -21.00
CA ARG A 195 19.11 8.40 -20.84
C ARG A 195 20.08 7.54 -20.04
N LEU A 196 21.39 7.57 -20.32
CA LEU A 196 22.36 6.82 -19.52
C LEU A 196 22.36 7.27 -18.07
N GLU A 197 22.28 8.58 -17.82
CA GLU A 197 22.15 9.11 -16.46
C GLU A 197 20.88 8.60 -15.77
N ALA A 198 19.73 8.60 -16.45
CA ALA A 198 18.48 8.09 -15.91
C ALA A 198 18.57 6.59 -15.57
N ILE A 199 19.20 5.76 -16.42
CA ILE A 199 19.38 4.32 -16.18
C ILE A 199 20.24 4.09 -14.94
N VAL A 200 21.39 4.78 -14.83
CA VAL A 200 22.27 4.63 -13.65
C VAL A 200 21.57 5.07 -12.37
N ARG A 201 20.82 6.18 -12.40
CA ARG A 201 20.03 6.63 -11.25
C ARG A 201 18.90 5.67 -10.89
N LYS A 202 18.29 5.01 -11.86
CA LYS A 202 17.20 4.04 -11.65
C LYS A 202 17.70 2.77 -10.96
N TYR A 203 18.84 2.21 -11.41
CA TYR A 203 19.28 0.89 -10.98
C TYR A 203 20.45 0.88 -9.99
N SER A 204 21.31 1.90 -10.02
CA SER A 204 22.63 1.89 -9.40
C SER A 204 22.91 3.09 -8.48
N ASN A 205 21.88 3.88 -8.13
CA ASN A 205 22.06 5.09 -7.32
C ASN A 205 22.65 4.84 -5.92
N HIS A 206 22.47 3.63 -5.39
CA HIS A 206 22.87 3.27 -4.03
C HIS A 206 24.05 2.30 -3.97
N ILE A 207 24.71 2.06 -5.10
CA ILE A 207 26.00 1.34 -5.14
C ILE A 207 27.04 2.19 -4.41
N ALA A 208 27.81 1.55 -3.52
CA ALA A 208 28.76 2.24 -2.64
C ALA A 208 29.96 2.83 -3.40
N VAL A 209 30.33 2.24 -4.52
CA VAL A 209 31.42 2.73 -5.37
C VAL A 209 30.92 3.93 -6.19
N PRO A 210 31.64 5.07 -6.23
CA PRO A 210 31.30 6.21 -7.09
C PRO A 210 31.21 5.81 -8.56
N ILE A 211 30.12 6.23 -9.22
CA ILE A 211 29.86 6.01 -10.65
C ILE A 211 29.93 7.36 -11.36
N THR A 212 30.89 7.55 -12.25
CA THR A 212 31.03 8.80 -13.03
C THR A 212 30.67 8.59 -14.49
N LEU A 213 30.14 9.62 -15.13
CA LEU A 213 29.91 9.71 -16.56
C LEU A 213 30.95 10.63 -17.19
N ALA A 214 31.71 10.11 -18.14
CA ALA A 214 32.65 10.84 -18.97
C ALA A 214 32.15 10.88 -20.42
N ILE A 215 32.31 12.02 -21.10
CA ILE A 215 32.05 12.14 -22.53
C ILE A 215 33.39 12.15 -23.27
N ALA A 216 33.55 11.29 -24.27
CA ALA A 216 34.80 11.19 -25.02
C ALA A 216 35.19 12.55 -25.63
N GLY A 217 36.44 12.96 -25.38
CA GLY A 217 36.97 14.24 -25.81
C GLY A 217 36.58 15.45 -24.94
N LYS A 218 35.88 15.24 -23.82
CA LYS A 218 35.64 16.28 -22.80
C LYS A 218 36.34 15.90 -21.49
N SER A 219 36.84 16.91 -20.77
CA SER A 219 37.55 16.71 -19.50
C SER A 219 36.62 16.63 -18.28
N GLU A 220 35.34 16.97 -18.45
CA GLU A 220 34.36 16.97 -17.35
C GLU A 220 33.81 15.56 -17.11
N GLU A 221 33.88 15.11 -15.86
CA GLU A 221 33.20 13.92 -15.37
C GLU A 221 32.06 14.32 -14.42
N LYS A 222 30.91 13.67 -14.56
CA LYS A 222 29.74 13.90 -13.69
C LYS A 222 29.47 12.66 -12.85
N THR A 223 29.47 12.78 -11.53
CA THR A 223 29.01 11.70 -10.64
C THR A 223 27.51 11.47 -10.82
N LEU A 224 27.12 10.21 -11.03
CA LEU A 224 25.76 9.80 -11.33
C LEU A 224 25.00 9.27 -10.12
N ASN A 225 25.70 8.64 -9.15
CA ASN A 225 25.11 8.06 -7.96
C ASN A 225 25.41 8.88 -6.70
N GLU A 226 24.52 8.80 -5.72
CA GLU A 226 24.66 9.49 -4.42
C GLU A 226 25.46 8.68 -3.40
N ALA A 227 25.77 7.41 -3.71
CA ALA A 227 26.60 6.48 -2.92
C ALA A 227 26.20 6.33 -1.44
N THR A 228 24.97 6.70 -1.07
CA THR A 228 24.47 6.67 0.30
C THR A 228 23.26 5.76 0.41
N ALA A 229 23.51 4.48 0.72
CA ALA A 229 22.48 3.58 1.21
C ALA A 229 22.13 3.99 2.65
N LEU A 230 21.28 5.02 2.83
CA LEU A 230 20.97 5.58 4.14
C LEU A 230 20.45 4.51 5.11
N TRP A 231 19.68 3.55 4.60
CA TRP A 231 19.17 2.41 5.35
C TRP A 231 20.26 1.44 5.84
N ALA A 232 21.44 1.42 5.22
CA ALA A 232 22.53 0.55 5.66
C ALA A 232 23.29 1.13 6.87
N ARG A 233 23.15 2.43 7.15
CA ARG A 233 23.85 3.12 8.23
C ARG A 233 23.16 2.88 9.59
N PRO A 234 23.91 2.82 10.70
CA PRO A 234 23.32 2.76 12.04
C PRO A 234 22.40 3.95 12.29
N LYS A 235 21.23 3.69 12.92
CA LYS A 235 20.24 4.75 13.22
C LYS A 235 20.81 5.92 14.01
N SER A 236 21.78 5.66 14.89
CA SER A 236 22.44 6.65 15.74
C SER A 236 23.31 7.64 14.96
N GLU A 237 23.67 7.33 13.72
CA GLU A 237 24.51 8.17 12.87
C GLU A 237 23.71 8.97 11.84
N ILE A 238 22.39 8.79 11.79
CA ILE A 238 21.51 9.42 10.81
C ILE A 238 20.73 10.53 11.47
N THR A 239 20.86 11.75 10.95
CA THR A 239 20.09 12.90 11.45
C THR A 239 18.66 12.90 10.88
N GLN A 240 17.76 13.66 11.50
CA GLN A 240 16.39 13.78 11.00
C GLN A 240 16.34 14.43 9.61
N GLU A 241 17.22 15.40 9.35
CA GLU A 241 17.35 16.08 8.07
C GLU A 241 17.76 15.09 6.97
N GLN A 242 18.70 14.19 7.26
CA GLN A 242 19.11 13.14 6.32
C GLN A 242 17.95 12.18 5.99
N TYR A 243 17.12 11.81 6.98
CA TYR A 243 15.91 11.04 6.71
C TYR A 243 14.91 11.80 5.83
N THR A 244 14.71 13.08 6.11
CA THR A 244 13.78 13.94 5.35
C THR A 244 14.25 14.12 3.90
N GLU A 245 15.53 14.39 3.68
CA GLU A 245 16.11 14.50 2.34
C GLU A 245 15.97 13.19 1.55
N PHE A 246 16.30 12.06 2.18
CA PHE A 246 16.12 10.75 1.57
C PHE A 246 14.65 10.46 1.24
N TYR A 247 13.73 10.80 2.16
CA TYR A 247 12.29 10.67 1.93
C TYR A 247 11.83 11.50 0.72
N ARG A 248 12.19 12.78 0.65
CA ARG A 248 11.83 13.68 -0.47
C ARG A 248 12.31 13.13 -1.81
N HIS A 249 13.53 12.58 -1.82
CA HIS A 249 14.10 11.95 -3.01
C HIS A 249 13.38 10.66 -3.41
N VAL A 250 13.21 9.71 -2.49
CA VAL A 250 12.64 8.39 -2.81
C VAL A 250 11.14 8.46 -3.11
N ALA A 251 10.42 9.37 -2.47
CA ALA A 251 8.98 9.55 -2.64
C ALA A 251 8.60 10.58 -3.71
N HIS A 252 9.58 11.34 -4.24
CA HIS A 252 9.36 12.53 -5.05
C HIS A 252 8.42 13.54 -4.37
N ALA A 253 8.58 13.69 -3.06
CA ALA A 253 7.68 14.47 -2.23
C ALA A 253 8.34 15.79 -1.80
N LEU A 254 7.51 16.81 -1.57
CA LEU A 254 7.95 18.12 -1.08
C LEU A 254 7.70 18.31 0.42
N ASP A 255 6.90 17.42 1.01
CA ASP A 255 6.58 17.44 2.44
C ASP A 255 7.69 16.77 3.27
N GLU A 256 7.39 16.56 4.56
CA GLU A 256 8.25 15.86 5.51
C GLU A 256 7.55 14.57 5.97
N PRO A 257 8.29 13.52 6.33
CA PRO A 257 7.67 12.27 6.74
C PRO A 257 7.00 12.42 8.11
N ALA A 258 5.70 12.10 8.20
CA ALA A 258 4.98 12.06 9.48
C ALA A 258 5.52 10.98 10.42
N LEU A 259 6.04 9.87 9.89
CA LEU A 259 6.68 8.80 10.65
C LEU A 259 7.80 8.15 9.83
N VAL A 260 8.94 7.91 10.48
CA VAL A 260 10.06 7.16 9.92
C VAL A 260 10.13 5.79 10.58
N LEU A 261 10.01 4.74 9.78
CA LEU A 261 10.24 3.36 10.19
C LEU A 261 11.57 2.88 9.61
N HIS A 262 12.63 2.99 10.40
CA HIS A 262 13.90 2.33 10.10
C HIS A 262 13.98 1.04 10.92
N ASN A 263 14.08 -0.14 10.30
CA ASN A 263 14.10 -1.42 10.99
C ASN A 263 15.01 -2.42 10.29
N ARG A 264 16.00 -2.95 11.01
CA ARG A 264 16.86 -4.04 10.57
C ARG A 264 16.39 -5.33 11.23
N ALA A 265 16.09 -6.34 10.43
CA ALA A 265 15.68 -7.66 10.88
C ALA A 265 16.83 -8.64 10.64
N GLU A 266 17.31 -9.27 11.71
CA GLU A 266 18.37 -10.26 11.70
C GLU A 266 17.74 -11.59 12.16
N GLY A 267 17.76 -12.60 11.30
CA GLY A 267 17.04 -13.86 11.56
C GLY A 267 16.97 -14.73 10.32
N ARG A 268 15.90 -15.52 10.19
CA ARG A 268 15.72 -16.44 9.04
C ARG A 268 15.69 -15.73 7.68
N ILE A 269 15.31 -14.46 7.66
CA ILE A 269 15.34 -13.59 6.47
C ILE A 269 15.98 -12.28 6.93
N ALA A 270 17.18 -11.98 6.46
CA ALA A 270 17.84 -10.71 6.75
C ALA A 270 17.34 -9.62 5.78
N TYR A 271 16.88 -8.51 6.35
CA TYR A 271 16.49 -7.34 5.57
C TYR A 271 16.53 -6.06 6.42
N THR A 272 16.67 -4.93 5.73
CA THR A 272 16.50 -3.60 6.31
C THR A 272 15.35 -2.88 5.61
N ALA A 273 14.40 -2.38 6.38
CA ALA A 273 13.29 -1.56 5.90
C ALA A 273 13.51 -0.12 6.37
N LEU A 274 13.56 0.82 5.44
CA LEU A 274 13.50 2.25 5.68
C LEU A 274 12.28 2.81 4.98
N LEU A 275 11.18 2.88 5.73
CA LEU A 275 9.86 3.26 5.24
C LEU A 275 9.39 4.55 5.89
N PHE A 276 8.55 5.27 5.17
CA PHE A 276 8.03 6.57 5.55
C PHE A 276 6.52 6.60 5.40
N VAL A 277 5.86 7.17 6.41
CA VAL A 277 4.49 7.66 6.29
C VAL A 277 4.58 9.12 5.82
N PRO A 278 4.01 9.49 4.66
CA PRO A 278 4.01 10.88 4.20
C PRO A 278 3.36 11.84 5.21
N GLY A 279 3.80 13.10 5.22
CA GLY A 279 3.20 14.17 6.01
C GLY A 279 1.85 14.64 5.46
N THR A 280 1.66 14.46 4.16
CA THR A 280 0.50 14.90 3.40
C THR A 280 -0.14 13.74 2.64
N ARG A 281 -1.46 13.75 2.54
CA ARG A 281 -2.21 12.75 1.76
C ARG A 281 -1.98 12.96 0.25
N PRO A 282 -1.46 11.97 -0.50
CA PRO A 282 -1.32 12.11 -1.93
C PRO A 282 -2.70 12.04 -2.63
N LEU A 283 -2.84 12.74 -3.76
CA LEU A 283 -4.12 12.91 -4.46
C LEU A 283 -4.75 11.58 -4.94
N ASP A 284 -3.91 10.64 -5.36
CA ASP A 284 -4.32 9.32 -5.90
C ASP A 284 -4.56 8.27 -4.80
N LEU A 285 -4.60 8.63 -3.51
CA LEU A 285 -4.65 7.64 -2.41
C LEU A 285 -5.84 6.67 -2.49
N PHE A 286 -7.00 7.17 -2.91
CA PHE A 286 -8.23 6.40 -2.99
C PHE A 286 -8.48 5.76 -4.36
N ASP A 287 -7.52 5.86 -5.30
CA ASP A 287 -7.58 5.14 -6.56
C ASP A 287 -7.43 3.63 -6.29
N PRO A 288 -8.41 2.78 -6.66
CA PRO A 288 -8.32 1.33 -6.47
C PRO A 288 -7.13 0.68 -7.19
N ALA A 289 -6.63 1.29 -8.27
CA ALA A 289 -5.48 0.79 -9.01
C ALA A 289 -4.13 1.17 -8.37
N ARG A 290 -4.14 2.01 -7.33
CA ARG A 290 -2.91 2.48 -6.69
C ARG A 290 -2.22 1.36 -5.92
N LYS A 291 -1.01 1.02 -6.38
CA LYS A 291 -0.11 0.08 -5.71
C LYS A 291 0.74 0.74 -4.62
N PRO A 292 1.21 -0.01 -3.61
CA PRO A 292 2.29 0.44 -2.73
C PRO A 292 3.53 0.81 -3.56
N ARG A 293 4.16 1.96 -3.27
CA ARG A 293 5.36 2.43 -3.97
C ARG A 293 6.59 2.30 -3.06
N VAL A 294 6.89 1.06 -2.69
CA VAL A 294 8.05 0.73 -1.87
C VAL A 294 9.06 0.00 -2.74
N LYS A 295 10.26 0.56 -2.85
CA LYS A 295 11.32 0.04 -3.71
C LYS A 295 12.01 -1.14 -3.03
N LEU A 296 11.86 -2.31 -3.61
CA LEU A 296 12.53 -3.52 -3.16
C LEU A 296 13.92 -3.62 -3.79
N HIS A 297 14.92 -3.70 -2.93
CA HIS A 297 16.32 -3.88 -3.25
C HIS A 297 16.79 -5.25 -2.77
N VAL A 298 17.77 -5.80 -3.48
CA VAL A 298 18.53 -6.96 -3.03
C VAL A 298 19.99 -6.60 -3.10
N ARG A 299 20.67 -6.62 -1.96
CA ARG A 299 22.08 -6.19 -1.83
C ARG A 299 22.30 -4.80 -2.42
N ARG A 300 21.40 -3.85 -2.08
CA ARG A 300 21.40 -2.45 -2.54
C ARG A 300 21.17 -2.24 -4.04
N VAL A 301 20.86 -3.29 -4.79
CA VAL A 301 20.47 -3.20 -6.20
C VAL A 301 18.96 -3.14 -6.31
N PHE A 302 18.43 -2.16 -7.03
CA PHE A 302 17.01 -2.03 -7.27
C PHE A 302 16.48 -3.21 -8.10
N ILE A 303 15.44 -3.87 -7.59
CA ILE A 303 14.78 -4.99 -8.26
C ILE A 303 13.43 -4.56 -8.83
N SER A 304 12.55 -4.05 -7.98
CA SER A 304 11.18 -3.70 -8.37
C SER A 304 10.55 -2.71 -7.40
N GLU A 305 9.64 -1.89 -7.91
CA GLU A 305 8.71 -1.06 -7.12
C GLU A 305 7.30 -1.67 -7.09
N ASP A 306 7.01 -2.65 -7.94
CA ASP A 306 5.69 -3.26 -8.15
C ASP A 306 5.53 -4.60 -7.40
N SER A 307 5.95 -4.65 -6.13
CA SER A 307 5.78 -5.85 -5.32
C SER A 307 4.42 -5.85 -4.61
N GLU A 308 3.38 -6.31 -5.30
CA GLU A 308 2.01 -6.43 -4.76
C GLU A 308 1.94 -7.30 -3.50
N THR A 309 2.89 -8.21 -3.32
CA THR A 309 2.93 -9.12 -2.17
C THR A 309 3.72 -8.60 -0.97
N LEU A 310 4.46 -7.49 -1.13
CA LEU A 310 5.31 -6.96 -0.06
C LEU A 310 4.50 -6.23 1.02
N LEU A 311 3.51 -5.44 0.62
CA LEU A 311 2.68 -4.69 1.57
C LEU A 311 1.21 -4.84 1.18
N PRO A 312 0.32 -4.96 2.18
CA PRO A 312 -1.11 -5.03 1.91
C PRO A 312 -1.65 -3.69 1.36
N GLY A 313 -2.79 -3.76 0.65
CA GLY A 313 -3.40 -2.61 -0.03
C GLY A 313 -3.72 -1.43 0.90
N TYR A 314 -4.15 -1.71 2.14
CA TYR A 314 -4.41 -0.71 3.17
C TYR A 314 -3.15 0.03 3.68
N LEU A 315 -1.95 -0.32 3.20
CA LEU A 315 -0.68 0.38 3.47
C LEU A 315 -0.06 1.05 2.24
N ARG A 316 -0.82 1.22 1.14
CA ARG A 316 -0.36 1.84 -0.13
C ARG A 316 0.08 3.31 -0.04
N PHE A 317 -0.09 3.94 1.11
CA PHE A 317 0.43 5.28 1.39
C PHE A 317 1.94 5.28 1.69
N LEU A 318 2.52 4.15 2.09
CA LEU A 318 3.94 4.07 2.44
C LEU A 318 4.86 4.36 1.25
N ARG A 319 6.02 4.91 1.57
CA ARG A 319 7.14 5.16 0.65
C ARG A 319 8.43 4.66 1.27
N GLY A 320 9.44 4.41 0.45
CA GLY A 320 10.78 4.09 0.93
C GLY A 320 11.36 2.83 0.31
N VAL A 321 12.28 2.21 1.04
CA VAL A 321 13.10 1.09 0.57
C VAL A 321 12.99 -0.10 1.53
N VAL A 322 12.93 -1.29 0.95
CA VAL A 322 13.22 -2.54 1.66
C VAL A 322 14.38 -3.20 0.94
N ASP A 323 15.47 -3.46 1.64
CA ASP A 323 16.68 -4.09 1.10
C ASP A 323 16.91 -5.43 1.79
N SER A 324 17.02 -6.51 1.03
CA SER A 324 17.24 -7.85 1.57
C SER A 324 18.55 -8.45 1.08
N GLU A 325 19.23 -9.17 1.96
CA GLU A 325 20.48 -9.88 1.63
C GLU A 325 20.24 -11.30 1.08
N ASP A 326 19.04 -11.84 1.36
CA ASP A 326 18.72 -13.27 1.27
C ASP A 326 17.58 -13.60 0.28
N LEU A 327 17.12 -12.64 -0.52
CA LEU A 327 16.05 -12.89 -1.48
C LEU A 327 16.56 -13.72 -2.67
N PRO A 328 15.94 -14.89 -2.97
CA PRO A 328 16.29 -15.64 -4.16
C PRO A 328 15.84 -14.86 -5.39
N LEU A 329 16.80 -14.32 -6.14
CA LEU A 329 16.53 -13.64 -7.40
C LEU A 329 16.24 -14.68 -8.50
N ASN A 330 15.38 -14.32 -9.45
CA ASN A 330 15.28 -15.06 -10.70
C ASN A 330 16.39 -14.62 -11.66
N ILE A 331 16.54 -15.32 -12.78
CA ILE A 331 17.60 -15.05 -13.76
C ILE A 331 17.52 -13.62 -14.32
N SER A 332 16.31 -13.09 -14.55
CA SER A 332 16.13 -11.72 -15.08
C SER A 332 16.39 -10.63 -14.04
N ARG A 333 16.25 -10.95 -12.74
CA ARG A 333 16.28 -9.99 -11.62
C ARG A 333 15.31 -8.82 -11.76
N GLU A 334 14.25 -8.98 -12.56
CA GLU A 334 13.22 -7.96 -12.81
C GLU A 334 11.87 -8.32 -12.21
N MET A 335 11.52 -9.61 -12.28
CA MET A 335 10.24 -10.13 -11.80
C MET A 335 10.48 -11.02 -10.60
N LEU A 336 10.03 -10.60 -9.43
CA LEU A 336 10.00 -11.48 -8.29
C LEU A 336 8.89 -12.50 -8.53
N GLN A 337 9.26 -13.77 -8.72
CA GLN A 337 8.29 -14.85 -8.65
C GLN A 337 7.63 -14.79 -7.26
N SER A 338 6.34 -15.13 -7.19
CA SER A 338 5.59 -15.27 -5.93
C SER A 338 6.45 -16.01 -4.91
N SER A 339 6.98 -15.27 -3.94
CA SER A 339 7.97 -15.78 -2.99
C SER A 339 7.37 -15.75 -1.59
N PRO A 340 7.26 -16.91 -0.92
CA PRO A 340 6.87 -16.97 0.49
C PRO A 340 7.77 -16.10 1.40
N VAL A 341 9.01 -15.81 0.96
CA VAL A 341 9.96 -14.94 1.67
C VAL A 341 9.45 -13.50 1.69
N ILE A 342 9.01 -12.98 0.53
CA ILE A 342 8.46 -11.61 0.41
C ILE A 342 7.20 -11.47 1.26
N ALA A 343 6.29 -12.45 1.18
CA ALA A 343 5.06 -12.42 1.98
C ALA A 343 5.36 -12.42 3.49
N ARG A 344 6.32 -13.21 3.96
CA ARG A 344 6.74 -13.23 5.38
C ARG A 344 7.38 -11.91 5.80
N MET A 345 8.24 -11.34 4.96
CA MET A 345 8.85 -10.03 5.19
C MET A 345 7.77 -8.94 5.28
N GLY A 346 6.81 -8.95 4.36
CA GLY A 346 5.66 -8.06 4.37
C GLY A 346 4.82 -8.16 5.64
N LYS A 347 4.53 -9.39 6.09
CA LYS A 347 3.84 -9.62 7.37
C LYS A 347 4.60 -9.03 8.57
N ALA A 348 5.92 -9.20 8.61
CA ALA A 348 6.77 -8.69 9.69
C ALA A 348 6.87 -7.16 9.68
N ILE A 349 7.05 -6.56 8.50
CA ILE A 349 7.06 -5.10 8.31
C ILE A 349 5.71 -4.50 8.73
N THR A 350 4.61 -5.11 8.30
CA THR A 350 3.25 -4.67 8.65
C THR A 350 3.05 -4.66 10.16
N ASN A 351 3.38 -5.77 10.85
CA ASN A 351 3.27 -5.84 12.31
C ASN A 351 4.12 -4.77 13.01
N LYS A 352 5.35 -4.57 12.51
CA LYS A 352 6.27 -3.57 13.05
C LYS A 352 5.72 -2.15 12.89
N LEU A 353 5.19 -1.81 11.72
CA LEU A 353 4.57 -0.52 11.46
C LEU A 353 3.38 -0.28 12.37
N LEU A 354 2.44 -1.23 12.45
CA LEU A 354 1.26 -1.09 13.31
C LEU A 354 1.64 -0.94 14.79
N ALA A 355 2.72 -1.60 15.23
CA ALA A 355 3.25 -1.42 16.57
C ALA A 355 3.88 -0.03 16.81
N GLU A 356 4.60 0.52 15.82
CA GLU A 356 5.12 1.89 15.92
C GLU A 356 3.99 2.94 15.86
N LEU A 357 2.95 2.71 15.07
CA LEU A 357 1.74 3.55 15.07
C LEU A 357 1.03 3.52 16.42
N ALA A 358 0.95 2.35 17.07
CA ALA A 358 0.37 2.24 18.41
C ALA A 358 1.17 3.04 19.44
N LYS A 359 2.50 2.90 19.45
CA LYS A 359 3.37 3.71 20.32
C LYS A 359 3.23 5.20 20.06
N LEU A 360 3.09 5.60 18.79
CA LEU A 360 2.89 7.01 18.42
C LEU A 360 1.55 7.51 18.95
N ALA A 361 0.49 6.71 18.83
CA ALA A 361 -0.82 7.04 19.36
C ALA A 361 -0.80 7.26 20.89
N ASP A 362 0.01 6.50 21.62
CA ASP A 362 0.15 6.62 23.08
C ASP A 362 1.04 7.81 23.50
N ARG A 363 2.12 8.08 22.76
CA ARG A 363 3.15 9.06 23.15
C ARG A 363 2.92 10.46 22.59
N GLU A 364 2.41 10.55 21.36
CA GLU A 364 2.25 11.78 20.58
C GLU A 364 0.87 11.78 19.89
N PRO A 365 -0.24 11.86 20.66
CA PRO A 365 -1.59 11.68 20.14
C PRO A 365 -1.99 12.70 19.06
N GLU A 366 -1.50 13.95 19.16
CA GLU A 366 -1.76 14.98 18.14
C GLU A 366 -1.12 14.64 16.80
N ARG A 367 0.13 14.13 16.82
CA ARG A 367 0.83 13.68 15.61
C ARG A 367 0.17 12.44 15.02
N TYR A 368 -0.30 11.52 15.86
CA TYR A 368 -1.08 10.37 15.41
C TYR A 368 -2.41 10.80 14.78
N ALA A 369 -3.10 11.78 15.36
CA ALA A 369 -4.34 12.32 14.80
C ALA A 369 -4.12 12.91 13.39
N ALA A 370 -3.02 13.63 13.16
CA ALA A 370 -2.68 14.14 11.83
C ALA A 370 -2.42 13.01 10.80
N ILE A 371 -1.77 11.92 11.22
CA ILE A 371 -1.63 10.71 10.37
C ILE A 371 -3.00 10.10 10.10
N TRP A 372 -3.87 10.04 11.12
CA TRP A 372 -5.21 9.47 11.00
C TRP A 372 -6.10 10.28 10.06
N ASP A 373 -6.04 11.61 10.10
CA ASP A 373 -6.78 12.49 9.19
C ASP A 373 -6.39 12.24 7.71
N ASN A 374 -5.11 11.94 7.45
CA ASN A 374 -4.62 11.68 6.09
C ASN A 374 -4.90 10.24 5.62
N PHE A 375 -4.73 9.24 6.50
CA PHE A 375 -4.64 7.83 6.09
C PHE A 375 -5.60 6.89 6.81
N GLY A 376 -6.36 7.35 7.80
CA GLY A 376 -7.25 6.54 8.63
C GLY A 376 -8.30 5.78 7.81
N ALA A 377 -8.93 6.44 6.84
CA ALA A 377 -9.89 5.81 5.94
C ALA A 377 -9.30 4.62 5.17
N VAL A 378 -8.05 4.74 4.68
CA VAL A 378 -7.37 3.62 4.00
C VAL A 378 -6.93 2.55 4.99
N LEU A 379 -6.42 2.93 6.16
CA LEU A 379 -6.00 1.99 7.19
C LEU A 379 -7.17 1.13 7.71
N LYS A 380 -8.38 1.70 7.74
CA LYS A 380 -9.63 0.98 8.06
C LYS A 380 -9.97 -0.12 7.05
N GLU A 381 -9.50 -0.07 5.81
CA GLU A 381 -9.71 -1.16 4.84
C GLU A 381 -9.13 -2.49 5.35
N GLY A 382 -8.01 -2.42 6.09
CA GLY A 382 -7.43 -3.59 6.73
C GLY A 382 -8.37 -4.30 7.72
N LEU A 383 -9.40 -3.63 8.25
CA LEU A 383 -10.37 -4.24 9.18
C LEU A 383 -11.16 -5.38 8.52
N TYR A 384 -11.45 -5.27 7.22
CA TYR A 384 -12.14 -6.33 6.47
C TYR A 384 -11.17 -7.20 5.67
N GLU A 385 -10.04 -6.65 5.19
CA GLU A 385 -9.05 -7.37 4.37
C GLU A 385 -8.12 -8.28 5.17
N ASP A 386 -7.76 -7.91 6.40
CA ASP A 386 -6.71 -8.57 7.18
C ASP A 386 -7.22 -9.07 8.53
N ALA A 387 -7.81 -10.27 8.50
CA ALA A 387 -8.32 -10.93 9.70
C ALA A 387 -7.23 -11.20 10.75
N ASP A 388 -5.99 -11.48 10.34
CA ASP A 388 -4.86 -11.77 11.25
C ASP A 388 -4.53 -10.55 12.13
N ARG A 389 -4.73 -9.33 11.62
CA ARG A 389 -4.35 -8.06 12.28
C ARG A 389 -5.53 -7.20 12.69
N ARG A 390 -6.76 -7.63 12.43
CA ARG A 390 -8.00 -6.90 12.70
C ARG A 390 -8.07 -6.33 14.11
N GLU A 391 -7.69 -7.10 15.14
CA GLU A 391 -7.73 -6.63 16.53
C GLU A 391 -6.76 -5.46 16.76
N GLN A 392 -5.55 -5.54 16.21
CA GLN A 392 -4.56 -4.47 16.30
C GLN A 392 -5.04 -3.21 15.55
N LEU A 393 -5.63 -3.38 14.37
CA LEU A 393 -6.20 -2.30 13.58
C LEU A 393 -7.38 -1.62 14.29
N LEU A 394 -8.26 -2.38 14.95
CA LEU A 394 -9.36 -1.82 15.75
C LEU A 394 -8.87 -0.94 16.90
N LYS A 395 -7.78 -1.34 17.57
CA LYS A 395 -7.16 -0.54 18.66
C LYS A 395 -6.53 0.76 18.14
N LEU A 396 -5.99 0.73 16.92
CA LEU A 396 -5.50 1.92 16.23
C LEU A 396 -6.62 2.80 15.72
N ALA A 397 -7.79 2.23 15.40
CA ALA A 397 -8.85 3.00 14.78
C ALA A 397 -9.31 4.19 15.63
N ARG A 398 -9.56 5.31 14.95
CA ARG A 398 -10.15 6.51 15.53
C ARG A 398 -11.45 6.86 14.82
N PHE A 399 -12.39 7.34 15.62
CA PHE A 399 -13.76 7.63 15.21
C PHE A 399 -14.17 9.00 15.72
N ARG A 400 -15.10 9.66 15.03
CA ARG A 400 -15.84 10.79 15.63
C ARG A 400 -17.00 10.22 16.43
N SER A 401 -17.46 10.93 17.45
CA SER A 401 -18.61 10.49 18.24
C SER A 401 -19.46 11.67 18.71
N THR A 402 -20.63 11.39 19.27
CA THR A 402 -21.50 12.43 19.87
C THR A 402 -20.96 13.03 21.16
N HIS A 403 -19.86 12.50 21.72
CA HIS A 403 -19.28 13.01 22.98
C HIS A 403 -18.42 14.27 22.78
N GLY A 404 -17.86 14.48 21.58
CA GLY A 404 -17.02 15.65 21.31
C GLY A 404 -16.57 15.78 19.86
N GLU A 405 -15.88 16.88 19.58
CA GLU A 405 -15.45 17.20 18.21
C GLU A 405 -14.21 16.44 17.75
N GLY A 406 -13.41 15.92 18.69
CA GLY A 406 -12.13 15.24 18.44
C GLY A 406 -12.26 13.79 17.95
N TRP A 407 -11.10 13.19 17.66
CA TRP A 407 -10.99 11.75 17.46
C TRP A 407 -11.10 11.00 18.80
N THR A 408 -11.78 9.86 18.80
CA THR A 408 -11.85 8.95 19.95
C THR A 408 -11.51 7.53 19.54
N SER A 409 -10.88 6.76 20.43
CA SER A 409 -10.65 5.34 20.23
C SER A 409 -11.84 4.50 20.71
N LEU A 410 -11.92 3.23 20.31
CA LEU A 410 -12.91 2.30 20.85
C LEU A 410 -12.70 2.03 22.34
N ALA A 411 -11.45 1.99 22.81
CA ALA A 411 -11.14 1.83 24.23
C ALA A 411 -11.67 3.02 25.05
N ASP A 412 -11.50 4.24 24.55
CA ASP A 412 -12.02 5.44 25.22
C ASP A 412 -13.56 5.46 25.22
N TYR A 413 -14.20 5.02 24.12
CA TYR A 413 -15.65 4.83 24.08
C TYR A 413 -16.10 3.83 25.14
N VAL A 414 -15.45 2.66 25.22
CA VAL A 414 -15.80 1.61 26.19
C VAL A 414 -15.63 2.11 27.62
N ALA A 415 -14.58 2.87 27.90
CA ALA A 415 -14.34 3.47 29.23
C ALA A 415 -15.44 4.48 29.64
N ARG A 416 -16.15 5.08 28.67
CA ARG A 416 -17.26 6.01 28.91
C ARG A 416 -18.65 5.37 28.80
N MET A 417 -18.73 4.07 28.53
CA MET A 417 -20.02 3.38 28.45
C MET A 417 -20.78 3.49 29.78
N LYS A 418 -22.10 3.68 29.68
CA LYS A 418 -22.96 3.73 30.87
C LYS A 418 -23.10 2.35 31.50
N GLU A 419 -23.39 2.33 32.80
CA GLU A 419 -23.77 1.11 33.50
C GLU A 419 -24.99 0.47 32.82
N GLY A 420 -24.93 -0.84 32.58
CA GLY A 420 -25.95 -1.57 31.81
C GLY A 420 -25.85 -1.43 30.29
N GLN A 421 -24.93 -0.63 29.75
CA GLN A 421 -24.70 -0.55 28.31
C GLN A 421 -23.91 -1.78 27.82
N GLU A 422 -24.54 -2.55 26.93
CA GLU A 422 -23.96 -3.80 26.40
C GLU A 422 -23.36 -3.65 25.00
N ALA A 423 -23.71 -2.59 24.27
CA ALA A 423 -23.32 -2.42 22.87
C ALA A 423 -22.63 -1.07 22.60
N ILE A 424 -21.80 -1.07 21.55
CA ILE A 424 -21.23 0.15 20.97
C ILE A 424 -22.19 0.63 19.89
N TYR A 425 -22.80 1.79 20.12
CA TYR A 425 -23.74 2.38 19.18
C TYR A 425 -23.01 3.14 18.09
N TYR A 426 -23.44 2.98 16.84
CA TYR A 426 -22.91 3.73 15.71
C TYR A 426 -24.00 4.20 14.76
N LEU A 427 -23.71 5.28 14.06
CA LEU A 427 -24.43 5.75 12.89
C LEU A 427 -23.43 5.86 11.74
N SER A 428 -23.79 5.31 10.58
CA SER A 428 -22.99 5.46 9.37
C SER A 428 -23.67 6.37 8.35
N GLY A 429 -22.88 7.02 7.51
CA GLY A 429 -23.35 7.80 6.35
C GLY A 429 -22.21 8.32 5.49
N ASP A 430 -22.55 8.93 4.35
CA ASP A 430 -21.55 9.41 3.38
C ASP A 430 -21.14 10.87 3.62
N ASP A 431 -21.83 11.56 4.54
CA ASP A 431 -21.61 12.97 4.86
C ASP A 431 -21.51 13.15 6.39
N PRO A 432 -20.33 13.59 6.91
CA PRO A 432 -20.12 13.79 8.34
C PRO A 432 -21.11 14.75 9.00
N GLU A 433 -21.52 15.82 8.31
CA GLU A 433 -22.46 16.82 8.84
C GLU A 433 -23.87 16.26 8.91
N MET A 434 -24.30 15.54 7.87
CA MET A 434 -25.61 14.87 7.87
C MET A 434 -25.69 13.81 8.96
N VAL A 435 -24.64 13.01 9.13
CA VAL A 435 -24.55 12.00 10.19
C VAL A 435 -24.67 12.66 11.57
N ARG A 436 -24.00 13.80 11.81
CA ARG A 436 -24.10 14.54 13.09
C ARG A 436 -25.49 15.09 13.39
N ARG A 437 -26.26 15.45 12.36
CA ARG A 437 -27.58 16.08 12.46
C ARG A 437 -28.75 15.11 12.32
N SER A 438 -28.46 13.82 12.21
CA SER A 438 -29.47 12.76 12.07
C SER A 438 -30.47 12.75 13.24
N PRO A 439 -31.79 12.71 12.97
CA PRO A 439 -32.82 12.58 14.00
C PRO A 439 -32.68 11.32 14.86
N GLN A 440 -32.11 10.24 14.31
CA GLN A 440 -31.90 8.98 15.02
C GLN A 440 -30.96 9.11 16.23
N LEU A 441 -30.21 10.20 16.33
CA LEU A 441 -29.33 10.48 17.46
C LEU A 441 -30.06 11.12 18.66
N GLU A 442 -31.25 11.68 18.46
CA GLU A 442 -31.98 12.48 19.47
C GLU A 442 -32.16 11.74 20.79
N GLY A 443 -32.76 10.55 20.76
CA GLY A 443 -33.06 9.74 21.93
C GLY A 443 -31.82 9.21 22.65
N TYR A 444 -30.74 8.95 21.90
CA TYR A 444 -29.44 8.57 22.46
C TYR A 444 -28.79 9.76 23.16
N ARG A 445 -28.78 10.94 22.50
CA ARG A 445 -28.26 12.19 23.07
C ARG A 445 -29.02 12.60 24.33
N ALA A 446 -30.36 12.53 24.29
CA ALA A 446 -31.22 12.82 25.44
C ALA A 446 -30.95 11.93 26.65
N ARG A 447 -30.48 10.70 26.42
CA ARG A 447 -30.09 9.73 27.46
C ARG A 447 -28.58 9.71 27.69
N GLY A 448 -27.82 10.62 27.10
CA GLY A 448 -26.36 10.70 27.22
C GLY A 448 -25.61 9.44 26.76
N LEU A 449 -26.19 8.65 25.86
CA LEU A 449 -25.52 7.50 25.25
C LEU A 449 -24.65 7.98 24.09
N GLU A 450 -23.37 7.63 24.14
CA GLU A 450 -22.42 7.98 23.08
C GLU A 450 -22.70 7.14 21.82
N VAL A 451 -22.67 7.79 20.65
CA VAL A 451 -22.83 7.14 19.34
C VAL A 451 -21.63 7.49 18.48
N LEU A 452 -20.98 6.48 17.90
CA LEU A 452 -19.91 6.66 16.91
C LEU A 452 -20.50 7.18 15.60
N LEU A 453 -19.84 8.15 14.99
CA LEU A 453 -20.24 8.80 13.75
C LEU A 453 -19.26 8.37 12.66
N LEU A 454 -19.72 7.46 11.81
CA LEU A 454 -18.92 6.76 10.81
C LEU A 454 -19.22 7.35 9.43
N ALA A 455 -18.27 8.11 8.89
CA ALA A 455 -18.46 8.88 7.67
C ALA A 455 -17.52 8.49 6.51
N ASP A 456 -16.65 7.49 6.72
CA ASP A 456 -15.78 7.01 5.66
C ASP A 456 -16.51 5.95 4.83
N PRO A 457 -16.38 5.92 3.48
CA PRO A 457 -17.04 4.91 2.65
C PRO A 457 -16.74 3.45 3.05
N VAL A 458 -15.53 3.20 3.57
CA VAL A 458 -15.11 1.88 4.07
C VAL A 458 -15.90 1.43 5.30
N ASP A 459 -16.50 2.36 6.05
CA ASP A 459 -17.21 2.06 7.30
C ASP A 459 -18.41 1.14 7.06
N ALA A 460 -19.10 1.29 5.92
CA ALA A 460 -20.21 0.42 5.53
C ALA A 460 -19.77 -1.04 5.30
N PHE A 461 -18.50 -1.29 4.98
CA PHE A 461 -17.98 -2.62 4.67
C PHE A 461 -17.42 -3.33 5.89
N TRP A 462 -16.54 -2.68 6.66
CA TRP A 462 -15.85 -3.38 7.74
C TRP A 462 -16.80 -3.81 8.85
N LEU A 463 -17.90 -3.09 9.07
CA LEU A 463 -18.96 -3.46 10.02
C LEU A 463 -19.68 -4.77 9.65
N THR A 464 -19.55 -5.25 8.41
CA THR A 464 -20.07 -6.57 8.01
C THR A 464 -19.13 -7.71 8.42
N ALA A 465 -17.84 -7.42 8.58
CA ALA A 465 -16.79 -8.39 8.93
C ALA A 465 -16.41 -8.35 10.42
N VAL A 466 -16.63 -7.20 11.09
CA VAL A 466 -16.29 -6.98 12.49
C VAL A 466 -17.56 -6.87 13.32
N THR A 467 -17.77 -7.80 14.24
CA THR A 467 -19.01 -7.91 15.01
C THR A 467 -18.98 -7.15 16.33
N GLY A 468 -17.81 -6.80 16.85
CA GLY A 468 -17.67 -6.09 18.13
C GLY A 468 -16.23 -5.78 18.51
N PHE A 469 -16.07 -5.18 19.69
CA PHE A 469 -14.79 -4.82 20.29
C PHE A 469 -14.85 -5.12 21.80
N GLU A 470 -13.84 -5.84 22.32
CA GLU A 470 -13.77 -6.24 23.75
C GLU A 470 -15.06 -6.91 24.28
N GLY A 471 -15.69 -7.76 23.46
CA GLY A 471 -16.93 -8.45 23.78
C GLY A 471 -18.20 -7.60 23.67
N LYS A 472 -18.09 -6.30 23.33
CA LYS A 472 -19.21 -5.40 23.10
C LYS A 472 -19.60 -5.41 21.61
N PRO A 473 -20.80 -5.86 21.22
CA PRO A 473 -21.22 -5.85 19.82
C PRO A 473 -21.44 -4.43 19.30
N PHE A 474 -21.20 -4.23 18.00
CA PHE A 474 -21.59 -3.00 17.30
C PHE A 474 -23.10 -3.04 16.97
N ARG A 475 -23.82 -1.97 17.30
CA ARG A 475 -25.25 -1.82 16.98
C ARG A 475 -25.50 -0.51 16.24
N SER A 476 -26.09 -0.63 15.06
CA SER A 476 -26.53 0.53 14.28
C SER A 476 -27.71 1.19 14.95
N VAL A 477 -27.66 2.52 15.08
CA VAL A 477 -28.80 3.32 15.55
C VAL A 477 -29.87 3.52 14.48
N THR A 478 -29.69 2.99 13.26
CA THR A 478 -30.69 3.02 12.17
C THR A 478 -31.29 1.64 11.87
N ARG A 479 -30.97 0.59 12.65
CA ARG A 479 -31.48 -0.77 12.44
C ARG A 479 -32.22 -1.31 13.67
N GLY A 480 -33.39 -1.91 13.44
CA GLY A 480 -34.19 -2.51 14.51
C GLY A 480 -34.80 -1.47 15.46
N ALA A 481 -35.45 -1.95 16.52
CA ALA A 481 -36.04 -1.08 17.54
C ALA A 481 -34.95 -0.53 18.46
N ALA A 482 -35.11 0.73 18.89
CA ALA A 482 -34.20 1.31 19.86
C ALA A 482 -34.58 0.85 21.27
N ASP A 483 -33.76 0.01 21.90
CA ASP A 483 -33.93 -0.40 23.30
C ASP A 483 -33.29 0.63 24.23
N LEU A 484 -34.00 1.75 24.40
CA LEU A 484 -33.54 2.90 25.19
C LEU A 484 -34.24 3.00 26.55
N ALA A 485 -35.22 2.14 26.81
CA ALA A 485 -36.06 2.18 28.00
C ALA A 485 -35.26 1.96 29.30
N ALA A 486 -34.15 1.22 29.21
CA ALA A 486 -33.25 0.96 30.33
C ALA A 486 -32.47 2.20 30.81
N PHE A 487 -32.42 3.28 30.03
CA PHE A 487 -31.65 4.48 30.34
C PHE A 487 -32.55 5.69 30.54
N ALA A 488 -32.47 6.30 31.72
CA ALA A 488 -33.21 7.52 32.01
C ALA A 488 -32.67 8.73 31.21
N PRO A 489 -33.53 9.64 30.73
CA PRO A 489 -33.08 10.90 30.14
C PRO A 489 -32.21 11.71 31.10
N ALA A 490 -31.17 12.37 30.58
CA ALA A 490 -30.22 13.17 31.35
C ALA A 490 -30.88 14.40 31.99
N GLU A 491 -31.86 14.99 31.29
CA GLU A 491 -32.73 16.05 31.83
C GLU A 491 -34.12 15.47 32.11
N LYS A 492 -34.54 15.51 33.37
CA LYS A 492 -35.94 15.28 33.74
C LYS A 492 -36.76 16.49 33.27
N LYS A 493 -37.20 16.49 32.01
CA LYS A 493 -38.37 17.30 31.64
C LYS A 493 -39.54 16.75 32.46
N GLU A 494 -40.25 17.61 33.20
CA GLU A 494 -41.57 17.27 33.76
C GLU A 494 -42.36 16.64 32.61
N GLN A 495 -42.60 15.33 32.69
CA GLN A 495 -43.34 14.66 31.65
C GLN A 495 -44.75 15.24 31.71
N PRO A 496 -45.28 15.77 30.59
CA PRO A 496 -46.65 16.22 30.59
C PRO A 496 -47.54 15.05 31.01
N ASP A 497 -48.44 15.28 31.96
CA ASP A 497 -49.45 14.32 32.46
C ASP A 497 -50.43 13.85 31.36
N ASP A 498 -50.25 14.38 30.14
CA ASP A 498 -51.04 14.17 28.94
C ASP A 498 -50.23 13.44 27.86
N ARG A 499 -49.60 12.29 28.18
CA ARG A 499 -49.10 11.41 27.11
C ARG A 499 -50.27 10.80 26.35
N PRO A 500 -50.20 10.67 25.01
CA PRO A 500 -51.24 10.00 24.26
C PRO A 500 -51.43 8.58 24.78
N ARG A 501 -52.69 8.15 24.93
CA ARG A 501 -53.01 6.79 25.35
C ARG A 501 -52.48 5.81 24.32
N GLU A 502 -51.91 4.71 24.77
CA GLU A 502 -51.33 3.67 23.92
C GLU A 502 -52.32 3.15 22.86
N GLY A 503 -53.60 3.03 23.23
CA GLY A 503 -54.67 2.66 22.30
C GLY A 503 -54.93 3.68 21.19
N ASP A 504 -54.75 4.98 21.45
CA ASP A 504 -54.94 6.03 20.43
C ASP A 504 -53.72 6.14 19.50
N VAL A 505 -52.51 5.91 20.02
CA VAL A 505 -51.30 5.74 19.20
C VAL A 505 -51.47 4.55 18.26
N THR A 506 -51.98 3.43 18.78
CA THR A 506 -52.22 2.21 17.99
C THR A 506 -53.18 2.46 16.81
N LYS A 507 -54.24 3.26 17.01
CA LYS A 507 -55.16 3.64 15.92
C LYS A 507 -54.44 4.42 14.82
N LEU A 508 -53.59 5.38 15.17
CA LEU A 508 -52.81 6.12 14.17
C LEU A 508 -51.84 5.19 13.44
N VAL A 509 -51.16 4.29 14.15
CA VAL A 509 -50.24 3.31 13.55
C VAL A 509 -50.96 2.46 12.50
N VAL A 510 -52.15 1.92 12.82
CA VAL A 510 -52.95 1.15 11.86
C VAL A 510 -53.34 1.99 10.65
N ALA A 511 -53.85 3.22 10.87
CA ALA A 511 -54.23 4.11 9.78
C ALA A 511 -53.05 4.45 8.85
N LEU A 512 -51.86 4.70 9.41
CA LEU A 512 -50.65 4.96 8.63
C LEU A 512 -50.20 3.74 7.83
N ARG A 513 -50.28 2.52 8.40
CA ARG A 513 -49.97 1.28 7.67
C ARG A 513 -50.91 1.11 6.47
N ASP A 514 -52.21 1.32 6.68
CA ASP A 514 -53.22 1.15 5.63
C ASP A 514 -53.03 2.16 4.49
N ILE A 515 -52.73 3.44 4.81
CA ILE A 515 -52.52 4.50 3.82
C ILE A 515 -51.20 4.34 3.07
N LEU A 516 -50.11 4.03 3.77
CA LEU A 516 -48.77 3.97 3.19
C LEU A 516 -48.51 2.67 2.44
N GLY A 517 -49.20 1.59 2.81
CA GLY A 517 -49.15 0.30 2.12
C GLY A 517 -47.71 -0.21 1.95
N ASP A 518 -47.34 -0.55 0.72
CA ASP A 518 -46.04 -1.09 0.34
C ASP A 518 -44.89 -0.07 0.35
N LYS A 519 -45.17 1.21 0.60
CA LYS A 519 -44.15 2.27 0.68
C LYS A 519 -43.30 2.19 1.95
N VAL A 520 -43.78 1.48 2.97
CA VAL A 520 -43.11 1.21 4.25
C VAL A 520 -43.24 -0.28 4.57
N SER A 521 -42.28 -0.84 5.30
CA SER A 521 -42.35 -2.25 5.73
C SER A 521 -43.16 -2.39 7.02
N ASP A 522 -43.11 -1.39 7.88
CA ASP A 522 -43.91 -1.31 9.09
C ASP A 522 -44.07 0.15 9.58
N VAL A 523 -45.01 0.38 10.51
CA VAL A 523 -45.14 1.66 11.25
C VAL A 523 -45.19 1.36 12.74
N ARG A 524 -44.41 2.08 13.56
CA ARG A 524 -44.42 1.90 15.02
C ARG A 524 -44.04 3.17 15.79
N PRO A 525 -44.45 3.32 17.07
CA PRO A 525 -43.92 4.38 17.92
C PRO A 525 -42.44 4.14 18.25
N THR A 526 -41.71 5.20 18.60
CA THR A 526 -40.30 5.11 18.98
C THR A 526 -39.93 5.99 20.17
N GLU A 527 -38.93 5.55 20.91
CA GLU A 527 -38.24 6.33 21.94
C GLU A 527 -36.96 7.01 21.42
N ARG A 528 -36.61 6.76 20.15
CA ARG A 528 -35.42 7.30 19.48
C ARG A 528 -35.52 8.79 19.18
N LEU A 529 -36.74 9.32 19.11
CA LEU A 529 -37.00 10.70 18.73
C LEU A 529 -37.46 11.51 19.94
N THR A 530 -37.06 12.77 19.99
CA THR A 530 -37.51 13.73 21.01
C THR A 530 -38.17 14.95 20.39
N GLU A 531 -37.61 15.47 19.31
CA GLU A 531 -38.04 16.70 18.64
C GLU A 531 -38.56 16.45 17.23
N THR A 532 -38.08 15.41 16.54
CA THR A 532 -38.53 15.11 15.19
C THR A 532 -39.83 14.29 15.20
N PRO A 533 -40.79 14.53 14.28
CA PRO A 533 -42.06 13.79 14.23
C PRO A 533 -41.93 12.32 13.82
N ALA A 534 -41.03 12.01 12.89
CA ALA A 534 -40.82 10.66 12.40
C ALA A 534 -39.43 10.46 11.78
N CYS A 535 -38.94 9.23 11.74
CA CYS A 535 -37.71 8.83 11.05
C CYS A 535 -37.87 7.46 10.37
N LEU A 536 -36.90 7.10 9.53
CA LEU A 536 -36.86 5.79 8.89
C LEU A 536 -35.77 4.92 9.48
N VAL A 537 -36.07 3.63 9.58
CA VAL A 537 -35.15 2.62 10.12
C VAL A 537 -35.21 1.34 9.30
N ALA A 538 -34.08 0.66 9.20
CA ALA A 538 -34.02 -0.69 8.65
C ALA A 538 -34.66 -1.70 9.60
N ASP A 539 -35.22 -2.76 9.03
CA ASP A 539 -35.68 -3.91 9.80
C ASP A 539 -34.53 -4.56 10.58
N GLU A 540 -34.83 -5.19 11.72
CA GLU A 540 -33.82 -5.82 12.59
C GLU A 540 -32.98 -6.89 11.87
N LYS A 541 -33.59 -7.65 10.95
CA LYS A 541 -32.92 -8.66 10.13
C LYS A 541 -32.52 -8.13 8.75
N GLY A 542 -32.84 -6.87 8.46
CA GLY A 542 -32.57 -6.22 7.19
C GLY A 542 -31.12 -5.74 7.03
N LEU A 543 -30.81 -5.29 5.82
CA LEU A 543 -29.58 -4.56 5.54
C LEU A 543 -29.62 -3.21 6.26
N ASP A 544 -28.48 -2.77 6.80
CA ASP A 544 -28.35 -1.41 7.30
C ASP A 544 -28.61 -0.41 6.16
N MET A 545 -29.19 0.75 6.50
CA MET A 545 -29.60 1.76 5.53
C MET A 545 -28.45 2.25 4.63
N GLN A 546 -27.23 2.40 5.17
CA GLN A 546 -26.10 2.83 4.35
C GLN A 546 -25.57 1.73 3.45
N LEU A 547 -25.50 0.50 3.97
CA LEU A 547 -25.11 -0.65 3.18
C LEU A 547 -26.06 -0.85 1.98
N GLU A 548 -27.38 -0.72 2.21
CA GLU A 548 -28.37 -0.75 1.14
C GLU A 548 -28.14 0.36 0.10
N ARG A 549 -27.93 1.61 0.55
CA ARG A 549 -27.67 2.76 -0.33
C ARG A 549 -26.44 2.52 -1.21
N MET A 550 -25.35 2.03 -0.62
CA MET A 550 -24.12 1.70 -1.35
C MET A 550 -24.37 0.58 -2.39
N LEU A 551 -25.05 -0.50 -2.03
CA LEU A 551 -25.37 -1.58 -2.96
C LEU A 551 -26.20 -1.09 -4.16
N ARG A 552 -27.11 -0.14 -3.96
CA ARG A 552 -27.87 0.50 -5.04
C ARG A 552 -26.99 1.34 -5.97
N LEU A 553 -26.08 2.14 -5.41
CA LEU A 553 -25.12 2.94 -6.20
C LEU A 553 -24.25 2.05 -7.09
N HIS A 554 -23.88 0.87 -6.60
CA HIS A 554 -23.12 -0.13 -7.36
C HIS A 554 -23.99 -1.08 -8.22
N GLN A 555 -25.29 -0.79 -8.38
CA GLN A 555 -26.22 -1.59 -9.18
C GLN A 555 -26.28 -3.08 -8.75
N ARG A 556 -26.00 -3.36 -7.47
CA ARG A 556 -26.16 -4.68 -6.85
C ARG A 556 -27.56 -4.88 -6.28
N LEU A 557 -28.36 -3.83 -6.24
CA LEU A 557 -29.74 -3.82 -5.76
C LEU A 557 -30.58 -2.86 -6.63
N ASP A 558 -31.66 -3.36 -7.23
CA ASP A 558 -32.43 -2.58 -8.22
C ASP A 558 -33.37 -1.54 -7.59
N LYS A 559 -33.91 -1.83 -6.40
CA LYS A 559 -34.94 -1.02 -5.75
C LYS A 559 -34.62 -0.81 -4.28
N ALA A 560 -35.01 0.36 -3.76
CA ALA A 560 -34.99 0.62 -2.33
C ALA A 560 -35.84 -0.41 -1.59
N LEU A 561 -35.36 -0.91 -0.46
CA LEU A 561 -36.16 -1.76 0.41
C LEU A 561 -37.14 -0.88 1.20
N PRO A 562 -38.40 -1.31 1.39
CA PRO A 562 -39.33 -0.60 2.25
C PRO A 562 -38.79 -0.59 3.68
N ARG A 563 -38.83 0.58 4.32
CA ARG A 563 -38.30 0.82 5.66
C ARG A 563 -39.41 0.92 6.69
N VAL A 564 -39.05 0.73 7.96
CA VAL A 564 -39.99 0.95 9.07
C VAL A 564 -40.07 2.46 9.34
N LEU A 565 -41.29 3.00 9.33
CA LEU A 565 -41.57 4.37 9.73
C LEU A 565 -41.77 4.42 11.24
N GLU A 566 -40.83 5.04 11.93
CA GLU A 566 -40.93 5.27 13.36
C GLU A 566 -41.52 6.66 13.62
N ILE A 567 -42.55 6.75 14.47
CA ILE A 567 -43.24 8.01 14.82
C ILE A 567 -42.99 8.39 16.28
N ASN A 568 -42.83 9.69 16.54
CA ASN A 568 -42.69 10.26 17.88
C ASN A 568 -44.08 10.63 18.44
N PRO A 569 -44.66 9.85 19.38
CA PRO A 569 -46.01 10.12 19.89
C PRO A 569 -46.13 11.46 20.61
N ASP A 570 -45.02 12.00 21.13
CA ASP A 570 -45.01 13.24 21.88
C ASP A 570 -44.92 14.49 21.00
N HIS A 571 -44.56 14.35 19.72
CA HIS A 571 -44.47 15.47 18.81
C HIS A 571 -45.85 16.07 18.48
N ALA A 572 -45.95 17.40 18.43
CA ALA A 572 -47.22 18.12 18.22
C ALA A 572 -47.97 17.69 16.95
N LEU A 573 -47.26 17.51 15.83
CA LEU A 573 -47.84 17.00 14.58
C LEU A 573 -48.46 15.61 14.78
N ILE A 574 -47.75 14.71 15.47
CA ILE A 574 -48.22 13.33 15.68
C ILE A 574 -49.41 13.33 16.64
N ARG A 575 -49.41 14.15 17.68
CA ARG A 575 -50.58 14.34 18.58
C ARG A 575 -51.82 14.83 17.81
N ALA A 576 -51.65 15.77 16.89
CA ALA A 576 -52.73 16.23 16.01
C ALA A 576 -53.24 15.10 15.10
N MET A 577 -52.34 14.29 14.55
CA MET A 577 -52.70 13.11 13.75
C MET A 577 -53.41 12.03 14.58
N ILE A 578 -52.98 11.77 15.82
CA ILE A 578 -53.63 10.85 16.77
C ILE A 578 -55.07 11.31 17.03
N THR A 579 -55.26 12.60 17.28
CA THR A 579 -56.59 13.18 17.50
C THR A 579 -57.48 12.99 16.28
N ARG A 580 -56.93 13.23 15.08
CA ARG A 580 -57.67 13.06 13.83
C ARG A 580 -58.00 11.60 13.52
N ALA A 581 -57.12 10.66 13.88
CA ALA A 581 -57.35 9.23 13.72
C ALA A 581 -58.56 8.73 14.53
N GLY A 582 -58.90 9.39 15.63
CA GLY A 582 -60.08 9.08 16.44
C GLY A 582 -61.41 9.66 15.93
N ALA A 583 -61.39 10.49 14.88
CA ALA A 583 -62.57 11.20 14.37
C ALA A 583 -63.20 10.55 13.12
N PRO A 584 -64.50 10.80 12.83
CA PRO A 584 -65.12 10.36 11.58
C PRO A 584 -64.39 10.91 10.34
N GLY A 585 -64.23 10.08 9.31
CA GLY A 585 -63.52 10.45 8.09
C GLY A 585 -61.99 10.49 8.23
N ALA A 586 -61.43 9.80 9.24
CA ALA A 586 -59.99 9.77 9.52
C ALA A 586 -59.14 9.40 8.29
N ALA A 587 -59.50 8.35 7.53
CA ALA A 587 -58.71 7.88 6.39
C ALA A 587 -58.47 8.99 5.34
N ALA A 588 -59.53 9.65 4.89
CA ALA A 588 -59.43 10.74 3.91
C ALA A 588 -58.67 11.96 4.46
N ALA A 589 -58.76 12.21 5.77
CA ALA A 589 -58.10 13.36 6.37
C ALA A 589 -56.62 13.13 6.70
N LEU A 590 -56.21 11.86 6.85
CA LEU A 590 -54.83 11.47 7.15
C LEU A 590 -54.02 11.12 5.90
N GLU A 591 -54.65 10.94 4.75
CA GLU A 591 -53.99 10.54 3.50
C GLU A 591 -52.83 11.47 3.11
N GLU A 592 -53.10 12.78 3.01
CA GLU A 592 -52.07 13.77 2.63
C GLU A 592 -51.01 13.96 3.74
N PRO A 593 -51.37 14.13 5.02
CA PRO A 593 -50.39 14.21 6.11
C PRO A 593 -49.50 12.97 6.24
N ALA A 594 -50.04 11.76 6.02
CA ALA A 594 -49.26 10.52 6.10
C ALA A 594 -48.17 10.47 5.03
N HIS A 595 -48.50 10.84 3.79
CA HIS A 595 -47.52 10.91 2.71
C HIS A 595 -46.48 12.02 2.95
N LEU A 596 -46.92 13.21 3.39
CA LEU A 596 -45.99 14.29 3.76
C LEU A 596 -45.05 13.89 4.89
N LEU A 597 -45.54 13.19 5.91
CA LEU A 597 -44.73 12.70 7.03
C LEU A 597 -43.65 11.73 6.56
N LEU A 598 -44.00 10.79 5.67
CA LEU A 598 -43.06 9.84 5.08
C LEU A 598 -42.01 10.56 4.20
N ASP A 599 -42.45 11.51 3.36
CA ASP A 599 -41.55 12.25 2.48
C ASP A 599 -40.61 13.17 3.28
N MET A 600 -41.09 13.79 4.36
CA MET A 600 -40.24 14.54 5.31
C MET A 600 -39.18 13.64 5.94
N ALA A 601 -39.55 12.44 6.38
CA ALA A 601 -38.60 11.49 6.94
C ALA A 601 -37.52 11.12 5.90
N ARG A 602 -37.90 10.85 4.64
CA ARG A 602 -36.95 10.59 3.54
C ARG A 602 -35.97 11.74 3.33
N VAL A 603 -36.47 12.98 3.33
CA VAL A 603 -35.62 14.16 3.15
C VAL A 603 -34.59 14.26 4.28
N LEU A 604 -34.97 14.00 5.53
CA LEU A 604 -34.05 14.01 6.67
C LEU A 604 -32.99 12.90 6.58
N GLU A 605 -33.33 11.74 6.01
CA GLU A 605 -32.36 10.67 5.71
C GLU A 605 -31.46 10.96 4.48
N GLY A 606 -31.72 12.06 3.77
CA GLY A 606 -31.09 12.34 2.47
C GLY A 606 -31.46 11.35 1.37
N ASP A 607 -32.59 10.64 1.50
CA ASP A 607 -33.09 9.75 0.46
C ASP A 607 -33.75 10.56 -0.66
N PRO A 608 -33.58 10.12 -1.93
CA PRO A 608 -34.31 10.73 -3.04
C PRO A 608 -35.81 10.47 -2.88
N LEU A 609 -36.60 11.53 -3.07
CA LEU A 609 -38.06 11.43 -3.11
C LEU A 609 -38.50 10.66 -4.36
N PRO A 610 -39.38 9.64 -4.25
CA PRO A 610 -39.88 8.91 -5.40
C PRO A 610 -40.67 9.79 -6.38
N ASP A 611 -41.38 10.80 -5.87
CA ASP A 611 -42.13 11.77 -6.66
C ASP A 611 -42.00 13.19 -6.04
N PRO A 612 -40.97 13.96 -6.42
CA PRO A 612 -40.78 15.32 -5.94
C PRO A 612 -41.94 16.27 -6.31
N ALA A 613 -42.62 16.02 -7.42
CA ALA A 613 -43.73 16.86 -7.87
C ALA A 613 -44.96 16.67 -6.97
N ALA A 614 -45.31 15.42 -6.65
CA ALA A 614 -46.37 15.11 -5.71
C ALA A 614 -46.05 15.69 -4.32
N PHE A 615 -44.82 15.53 -3.82
CA PHE A 615 -44.41 16.15 -2.55
C PHE A 615 -44.63 17.67 -2.56
N GLY A 616 -44.18 18.37 -3.61
CA GLY A 616 -44.36 19.82 -3.75
C GLY A 616 -45.83 20.24 -3.79
N GLN A 617 -46.68 19.49 -4.51
CA GLN A 617 -48.13 19.74 -4.55
C GLN A 617 -48.80 19.57 -3.19
N ARG A 618 -48.47 18.49 -2.46
CA ARG A 618 -49.00 18.24 -1.10
C ARG A 618 -48.58 19.34 -0.14
N LEU A 619 -47.31 19.74 -0.18
CA LEU A 619 -46.77 20.79 0.67
C LEU A 619 -47.43 22.13 0.38
N ALA A 620 -47.57 22.51 -0.89
CA ALA A 620 -48.25 23.74 -1.29
C ALA A 620 -49.72 23.76 -0.83
N LYS A 621 -50.43 22.64 -0.97
CA LYS A 621 -51.81 22.48 -0.49
C LYS A 621 -51.90 22.62 1.04
N ALA A 622 -50.99 22.00 1.78
CA ALA A 622 -50.94 22.10 3.24
C ALA A 622 -50.66 23.54 3.71
N LEU A 623 -49.70 24.23 3.10
CA LEU A 623 -49.38 25.63 3.42
C LEU A 623 -50.53 26.57 3.08
N THR A 624 -51.20 26.36 1.93
CA THR A 624 -52.37 27.15 1.55
C THR A 624 -53.50 26.98 2.56
N ALA A 625 -53.78 25.74 2.99
CA ALA A 625 -54.80 25.47 4.00
C ALA A 625 -54.45 26.07 5.38
N ALA A 626 -53.17 26.10 5.75
CA ALA A 626 -52.69 26.70 7.00
C ALA A 626 -52.76 28.24 7.01
N LEU A 627 -52.68 28.89 5.85
CA LEU A 627 -52.82 30.35 5.71
C LEU A 627 -54.28 30.80 5.53
N ALA A 628 -55.18 29.87 5.20
CA ALA A 628 -56.61 30.13 5.00
C ALA A 628 -57.45 30.02 6.27
N ASN A 629 -56.90 29.38 7.32
CA ASN A 629 -57.45 29.31 8.67
C ASN A 629 -56.65 30.23 9.60
#